data_AF-A0AAD8PIJ5-F1
#
_entry.id   AF-A0AAD8PIJ5-F1
#
_cell.length_a   1.000
_cell.length_b   1.000
_cell.length_c   1.000
_cell.angle_alpha   90.00
_cell.angle_beta   90.00
_cell.angle_gamma   90.00
#
_symmetry.space_group_name_H-M   'P 1'
#
loop_
_entity.id
_entity.type
_entity.pdbx_description
1 polymer ?
#
loop_
_entity_poly.entity_id
_entity_poly.type
_entity_poly.pdbx_seq_one_letter_code
_entity_poly.pdbx_strand_id
1 'polypeptide(L)'
;DVDLKRLALTTQRRRSRLAHGVSFVGSTRAGLVRKMRTAVKAFQDGGRIGVMSGQNKPSDKPVEVLGVFTGQGAQWVGMGAKLLDSCPIFARTMIALDGALAKIMAEEETSGCFQSWSLLGELRAPVTTSRIALAEFAMPLSTAVQVALTVIPGGILAEYQG
;
A
#
# COMPACT_ATOMS: atom_id res chain seq x y z
N ASP A 1 -4.82 25.81 14.90
CA ASP A 1 -4.11 24.61 14.42
C ASP A 1 -4.81 24.08 13.17
N VAL A 2 -4.09 23.57 12.17
CA VAL A 2 -4.71 23.11 10.90
C VAL A 2 -4.84 21.59 10.92
N ASP A 3 -6.07 21.08 10.85
CA ASP A 3 -6.33 19.65 10.70
C ASP A 3 -5.96 19.18 9.28
N LEU A 4 -4.91 18.36 9.19
CA LEU A 4 -4.39 17.83 7.94
C LEU A 4 -5.38 16.92 7.20
N LYS A 5 -6.25 16.19 7.92
CA LYS A 5 -7.25 15.32 7.29
C LYS A 5 -8.32 16.14 6.58
N ARG A 6 -8.81 17.19 7.25
CA ARG A 6 -9.76 18.16 6.66
C ARG A 6 -9.15 18.92 5.50
N LEU A 7 -7.88 19.31 5.61
CA LEU A 7 -7.16 19.97 4.53
C LEU A 7 -7.10 19.06 3.29
N ALA A 8 -6.66 17.80 3.44
CA ALA A 8 -6.57 16.83 2.36
C ALA A 8 -7.93 16.59 1.68
N LEU A 9 -8.99 16.42 2.49
CA LEU A 9 -10.35 16.25 1.99
C LEU A 9 -10.82 17.46 1.18
N THR A 10 -10.54 18.67 1.68
CA THR A 10 -10.92 19.92 1.01
C THR A 10 -10.17 20.08 -0.31
N THR A 11 -8.86 19.83 -0.32
CA THR A 11 -8.06 19.91 -1.55
C THR A 11 -8.48 18.87 -2.59
N GLN A 12 -8.97 17.70 -2.16
CA GLN A 12 -9.33 16.61 -3.08
C GLN A 12 -10.77 16.71 -3.61
N ARG A 13 -11.74 17.12 -2.77
CA ARG A 13 -13.17 17.08 -3.11
C ARG A 13 -13.84 18.45 -3.26
N ARG A 14 -13.23 19.51 -2.76
CA ARG A 14 -13.85 20.86 -2.69
C ARG A 14 -13.09 21.91 -3.50
N ARG A 15 -12.02 21.53 -4.20
CA ARG A 15 -11.25 22.41 -5.08
C ARG A 15 -11.29 21.88 -6.50
N SER A 16 -11.36 22.79 -7.46
CA SER A 16 -11.29 22.46 -8.89
C SER A 16 -9.92 21.84 -9.20
N ARG A 17 -9.90 20.76 -10.00
CA ARG A 17 -8.67 20.18 -10.52
C ARG A 17 -8.20 21.02 -11.71
N LEU A 18 -6.97 21.49 -11.63
CA LEU A 18 -6.33 22.28 -12.69
C LEU A 18 -5.44 21.37 -13.55
N ALA A 19 -5.05 21.88 -14.73
CA ALA A 19 -4.16 21.18 -15.65
C ALA A 19 -2.77 20.88 -15.04
N HIS A 20 -2.34 21.70 -14.07
CA HIS A 20 -1.11 21.50 -13.32
C HIS A 20 -1.46 21.30 -11.84
N GLY A 21 -1.22 20.08 -11.35
CA GLY A 21 -1.45 19.70 -9.96
C GLY A 21 -0.26 18.94 -9.41
N VAL A 22 0.05 19.20 -8.15
CA VAL A 22 1.12 18.51 -7.41
C VAL A 22 0.53 17.92 -6.13
N SER A 23 0.90 16.67 -5.84
CA SER A 23 0.51 15.99 -4.61
C SER A 23 1.69 15.82 -3.65
N PHE A 24 1.43 15.96 -2.35
CA PHE A 24 2.42 15.78 -1.29
C PHE A 24 1.90 14.84 -0.21
N VAL A 25 2.75 13.92 0.26
CA VAL A 25 2.40 12.95 1.31
C VAL A 25 3.14 13.28 2.60
N GLY A 26 2.42 13.37 3.71
CA GLY A 26 2.99 13.60 5.03
C GLY A 26 2.00 13.31 6.16
N SER A 27 2.53 12.81 7.28
CA SER A 27 1.78 12.51 8.50
C SER A 27 1.81 13.65 9.52
N THR A 28 2.69 14.65 9.34
CA THR A 28 2.83 15.80 10.24
C THR A 28 2.90 17.11 9.46
N ARG A 29 2.44 18.20 10.10
CA ARG A 29 2.43 19.54 9.49
C ARG A 29 3.85 20.00 9.14
N ALA A 30 4.78 19.88 10.09
CA ALA A 30 6.17 20.27 9.90
C ALA A 30 6.83 19.44 8.76
N GLY A 31 6.58 18.14 8.72
CA GLY A 31 7.08 17.26 7.67
C GLY A 31 6.52 17.62 6.28
N LEU A 32 5.23 17.93 6.20
CA LEU A 32 4.56 18.31 4.96
C LEU A 32 5.09 19.66 4.43
N VAL A 33 5.18 20.67 5.30
CA VAL A 33 5.72 21.99 4.95
C VAL A 33 7.17 21.89 4.48
N ARG A 34 7.98 21.07 5.15
CA ARG A 34 9.36 20.81 4.73
C ARG A 34 9.42 20.22 3.32
N LYS A 35 8.63 19.18 3.04
CA LYS A 35 8.57 18.55 1.70
C LYS A 35 8.13 19.54 0.62
N MET A 36 7.10 20.35 0.89
CA MET A 36 6.63 21.38 -0.03
C MET A 36 7.72 22.42 -0.33
N ARG A 37 8.41 22.93 0.71
CA ARG A 37 9.50 23.91 0.54
C ARG A 37 10.67 23.33 -0.26
N THR A 38 11.08 22.09 0.01
CA THR A 38 12.14 21.42 -0.73
C THR A 38 11.76 21.27 -2.21
N ALA A 39 10.51 20.87 -2.49
CA ALA A 39 10.05 20.72 -3.87
C ALA A 39 10.00 22.05 -4.63
N VAL A 40 9.58 23.13 -3.98
CA VAL A 40 9.58 24.49 -4.58
C VAL A 40 11.00 24.93 -4.92
N LYS A 41 11.96 24.74 -4.00
CA LYS A 41 13.37 25.06 -4.27
C LYS A 41 13.92 24.27 -5.46
N ALA A 42 13.71 22.95 -5.46
CA ALA A 42 14.18 22.08 -6.54
C ALA A 42 13.69 22.52 -7.92
N PHE A 43 12.49 23.10 -8.02
CA PHE A 43 11.95 23.60 -9.28
C PHE A 43 12.47 24.97 -9.70
N GLN A 44 12.79 25.83 -8.74
CA GLN A 44 13.51 27.07 -9.04
C GLN A 44 14.88 26.77 -9.66
N ASP A 45 15.49 25.66 -9.27
CA ASP A 45 16.75 25.15 -9.83
C ASP A 45 16.57 24.34 -11.13
N GLY A 46 15.38 24.36 -11.75
CA GLY A 46 15.06 23.65 -13.00
C GLY A 46 14.68 22.17 -12.84
N GLY A 47 14.56 21.66 -11.62
CA GLY A 47 14.09 20.31 -11.32
C GLY A 47 12.56 20.14 -11.39
N ARG A 48 12.07 18.92 -11.18
CA ARG A 48 10.62 18.61 -11.19
C ARG A 48 10.00 18.82 -9.79
N ILE A 49 8.78 19.39 -9.70
CA ILE A 49 8.03 19.49 -8.43
C ILE A 49 7.21 18.22 -8.21
N GLY A 50 7.71 17.34 -7.35
CA GLY A 50 6.93 16.25 -6.77
C GLY A 50 6.25 15.32 -7.78
N VAL A 51 5.13 14.72 -7.38
CA VAL A 51 4.29 13.90 -8.28
C VAL A 51 3.36 14.85 -9.03
N MET A 52 3.72 15.16 -10.28
CA MET A 52 2.86 15.92 -11.17
C MET A 52 1.74 14.99 -11.67
N SER A 53 0.47 15.39 -11.51
CA SER A 53 -0.58 14.70 -12.26
C SER A 53 -0.33 14.97 -13.73
N GLY A 54 -0.25 13.91 -14.56
CA GLY A 54 -0.16 14.06 -16.01
C GLY A 54 -1.22 15.00 -16.56
N GLN A 55 -0.99 15.55 -17.75
CA GLN A 55 -1.94 16.41 -18.47
C GLN A 55 -3.19 15.63 -18.90
N ASN A 56 -3.96 15.13 -17.95
CA ASN A 56 -5.28 14.59 -18.24
C ASN A 56 -6.20 15.78 -18.31
N LYS A 57 -6.55 16.17 -19.54
CA LYS A 57 -7.76 16.97 -19.76
C LYS A 57 -8.88 16.30 -18.95
N PRO A 58 -9.67 17.06 -18.16
CA PRO A 58 -10.83 16.49 -17.50
C PRO A 58 -11.71 15.87 -18.60
N SER A 59 -11.73 14.54 -18.65
CA SER A 59 -12.61 13.78 -19.51
C SER A 59 -13.72 13.22 -18.64
N ASP A 60 -14.95 13.19 -19.15
CA ASP A 60 -16.08 12.53 -18.49
C ASP A 60 -15.94 11.00 -18.49
N LYS A 61 -14.85 10.47 -19.07
CA LYS A 61 -14.58 9.04 -19.06
C LYS A 61 -14.07 8.62 -17.68
N PRO A 62 -14.59 7.52 -17.12
CA PRO A 62 -14.06 6.97 -15.89
C PRO A 62 -12.56 6.66 -16.07
N VAL A 63 -11.78 6.91 -15.02
CA VAL A 63 -10.35 6.56 -15.01
C VAL A 63 -10.24 5.04 -15.01
N GLU A 64 -9.67 4.48 -16.07
CA GLU A 64 -9.31 3.07 -16.14
C GLU A 64 -7.99 2.87 -15.39
N VAL A 65 -7.99 1.95 -14.42
CA VAL A 65 -6.82 1.62 -13.61
C VAL A 65 -6.46 0.16 -13.87
N LEU A 66 -5.21 -0.07 -14.29
CA LEU A 66 -4.64 -1.41 -14.39
C LEU A 66 -3.93 -1.76 -13.07
N GLY A 67 -4.41 -2.78 -12.37
CA GLY A 67 -3.73 -3.34 -11.21
C GLY A 67 -2.58 -4.24 -11.61
N VAL A 68 -1.34 -3.88 -11.25
CA VAL A 68 -0.15 -4.71 -11.47
C VAL A 68 0.18 -5.43 -10.17
N PHE A 69 0.25 -6.76 -10.25
CA PHE A 69 0.50 -7.66 -9.14
C PHE A 69 1.90 -8.25 -9.25
N THR A 70 2.72 -8.10 -8.21
CA THR A 70 4.13 -8.54 -8.26
C THR A 70 4.24 -10.05 -8.04
N GLY A 71 5.15 -10.69 -8.77
CA GLY A 71 5.49 -12.11 -8.56
C GLY A 71 6.41 -12.33 -7.35
N GLN A 72 6.93 -13.56 -7.24
CA GLN A 72 7.93 -13.93 -6.23
C GLN A 72 9.18 -13.04 -6.35
N GLY A 73 9.67 -12.53 -5.21
CA GLY A 73 10.89 -11.73 -5.11
C GLY A 73 10.68 -10.27 -4.69
N ALA A 74 9.43 -9.77 -4.70
CA ALA A 74 9.10 -8.42 -4.25
C ALA A 74 8.72 -8.32 -2.77
N GLN A 75 8.71 -9.45 -2.04
CA GLN A 75 8.40 -9.49 -0.62
C GLN A 75 9.56 -8.95 0.22
N TRP A 76 9.24 -8.23 1.29
CA TRP A 76 10.22 -7.79 2.29
C TRP A 76 9.70 -8.07 3.71
N VAL A 77 10.61 -8.15 4.67
CA VAL A 77 10.23 -8.27 6.09
C VAL A 77 9.45 -7.03 6.53
N GLY A 78 8.33 -7.24 7.23
CA GLY A 78 7.49 -6.15 7.74
C GLY A 78 6.59 -5.49 6.70
N MET A 79 6.43 -6.08 5.50
CA MET A 79 5.40 -5.65 4.55
C MET A 79 4.02 -5.74 5.20
N GLY A 80 3.15 -4.77 4.96
CA GLY A 80 1.79 -4.77 5.52
C GLY A 80 1.70 -4.57 7.04
N ALA A 81 2.78 -4.68 7.82
CA ALA A 81 2.74 -4.61 9.29
C ALA A 81 2.12 -3.30 9.80
N LYS A 82 2.55 -2.14 9.26
CA LYS A 82 1.96 -0.85 9.61
C LYS A 82 0.48 -0.74 9.19
N LEU A 83 0.10 -1.40 8.08
CA LEU A 83 -1.28 -1.39 7.59
C LEU A 83 -2.21 -2.25 8.47
N LEU A 84 -1.69 -3.32 9.09
CA LEU A 84 -2.44 -4.08 10.10
C LEU A 84 -2.86 -3.18 11.27
N ASP A 85 -2.00 -2.24 11.67
CA ASP A 85 -2.29 -1.36 12.81
C ASP A 85 -3.09 -0.12 12.40
N SER A 86 -2.90 0.40 11.19
CA SER A 86 -3.48 1.68 10.76
C SER A 86 -4.72 1.58 9.87
N CYS A 87 -4.97 0.43 9.22
CA CYS A 87 -6.05 0.26 8.24
C CYS A 87 -6.97 -0.92 8.64
N PRO A 88 -8.15 -0.64 9.23
CA PRO A 88 -9.07 -1.69 9.68
C PRO A 88 -9.56 -2.62 8.55
N ILE A 89 -9.70 -2.11 7.32
CA ILE A 89 -10.11 -2.91 6.16
C ILE A 89 -9.03 -3.93 5.83
N PHE A 90 -7.78 -3.48 5.72
CA PHE A 90 -6.63 -4.34 5.48
C PHE A 90 -6.51 -5.43 6.56
N ALA A 91 -6.59 -5.05 7.84
CA ALA A 91 -6.50 -5.98 8.96
C ALA A 91 -7.61 -7.05 8.93
N ARG A 92 -8.85 -6.66 8.65
CA ARG A 92 -9.98 -7.60 8.54
C ARG A 92 -9.80 -8.58 7.38
N THR A 93 -9.34 -8.10 6.22
CA THR A 93 -9.06 -8.97 5.08
C THR A 93 -7.94 -9.96 5.40
N MET A 94 -6.87 -9.50 6.04
CA MET A 94 -5.77 -10.38 6.46
C MET A 94 -6.23 -11.45 7.47
N ILE A 95 -7.09 -11.11 8.43
CA ILE A 95 -7.69 -12.09 9.36
C ILE A 95 -8.51 -13.14 8.62
N ALA A 96 -9.33 -12.72 7.65
CA ALA A 96 -10.14 -13.65 6.86
C ALA A 96 -9.26 -14.61 6.03
N LEU A 97 -8.18 -14.10 5.43
CA LEU A 97 -7.22 -14.90 4.67
C LEU A 97 -6.43 -15.86 5.57
N ASP A 98 -6.04 -15.42 6.77
CA ASP A 98 -5.38 -16.28 7.75
C ASP A 98 -6.28 -17.44 8.18
N GLY A 99 -7.56 -17.16 8.44
CA GLY A 99 -8.55 -18.20 8.73
C GLY A 99 -8.82 -19.15 7.56
N ALA A 100 -8.77 -18.66 6.31
CA ALA A 100 -8.91 -19.51 5.13
C ALA A 100 -7.69 -20.43 4.96
N LEU A 101 -6.48 -19.90 5.14
CA LEU A 101 -5.24 -20.68 5.10
C LEU A 101 -5.26 -21.78 6.19
N ALA A 102 -5.62 -21.42 7.41
CA ALA A 102 -5.70 -22.39 8.52
C ALA A 102 -6.66 -23.55 8.24
N LYS A 103 -7.79 -23.31 7.56
CA LYS A 103 -8.72 -24.37 7.16
C LYS A 103 -8.13 -25.33 6.14
N ILE A 104 -7.48 -24.79 5.10
CA ILE A 104 -6.82 -25.60 4.07
C ILE A 104 -5.73 -26.47 4.70
N MET A 105 -4.94 -25.89 5.62
CA MET A 105 -3.89 -26.63 6.31
C MET A 105 -4.44 -27.73 7.23
N ALA A 106 -5.58 -27.49 7.90
CA ALA A 106 -6.22 -28.50 8.75
C ALA A 106 -6.77 -29.69 7.95
N GLU A 107 -7.21 -29.47 6.71
CA GLU A 107 -7.64 -30.55 5.80
C GLU A 107 -6.44 -31.40 5.34
N GLU A 108 -5.31 -30.76 5.06
CA GLU A 108 -4.06 -31.38 4.59
C GLU A 108 -3.19 -32.00 5.70
N GLU A 109 -3.43 -31.67 6.98
CA GLU A 109 -2.69 -32.18 8.14
C GLU A 109 -2.76 -33.72 8.25
N THR A 110 -3.80 -34.32 7.65
CA THR A 110 -3.95 -35.77 7.50
C THR A 110 -2.77 -36.43 6.77
N SER A 111 -2.04 -35.67 5.94
CA SER A 111 -0.88 -36.13 5.15
C SER A 111 0.46 -36.01 5.89
N GLY A 112 0.49 -35.42 7.11
CA GLY A 112 1.67 -35.37 7.98
C GLY A 112 2.87 -34.52 7.50
N CYS A 113 2.75 -33.84 6.35
CA CYS A 113 3.86 -33.16 5.69
C CYS A 113 3.85 -31.63 5.89
N PHE A 114 2.90 -31.08 6.66
CA PHE A 114 2.70 -29.64 6.77
C PHE A 114 2.75 -29.14 8.21
N GLN A 115 3.63 -28.16 8.49
CA GLN A 115 3.65 -27.45 9.77
C GLN A 115 2.63 -26.31 9.73
N SER A 116 1.73 -26.25 10.71
CA SER A 116 0.77 -25.15 10.86
C SER A 116 1.48 -23.81 11.12
N TRP A 117 1.02 -22.75 10.44
CA TRP A 117 1.54 -21.39 10.61
C TRP A 117 0.45 -20.35 10.28
N SER A 118 0.70 -19.09 10.65
CA SER A 118 -0.23 -17.98 10.46
C SER A 118 0.40 -16.86 9.63
N LEU A 119 -0.35 -16.36 8.65
CA LEU A 119 -0.02 -15.17 7.86
C LEU A 119 0.21 -13.96 8.77
N LEU A 120 -0.67 -13.75 9.75
CA LEU A 120 -0.57 -12.63 10.68
C LEU A 120 0.66 -12.75 11.58
N GLY A 121 0.97 -13.96 12.05
CA GLY A 121 2.16 -14.25 12.82
C GLY A 121 3.43 -13.92 12.04
N GLU A 122 3.49 -14.38 10.78
CA GLU A 122 4.65 -14.18 9.92
C GLU A 122 4.83 -12.72 9.48
N LEU A 123 3.74 -11.97 9.21
CA LEU A 123 3.84 -10.53 8.92
C LEU A 123 4.31 -9.67 10.11
N ARG A 124 4.11 -10.16 11.34
CA ARG A 124 4.57 -9.52 12.57
C ARG A 124 5.93 -10.06 13.06
N ALA A 125 6.48 -11.07 12.39
CA ALA A 125 7.74 -11.66 12.80
C ALA A 125 8.88 -10.63 12.67
N PRO A 126 9.79 -10.56 13.66
CA PRO A 126 11.00 -9.75 13.54
C PRO A 126 11.89 -10.31 12.43
N VAL A 127 12.77 -9.45 11.90
CA VAL A 127 13.72 -9.79 10.82
C VAL A 127 14.57 -11.02 11.15
N THR A 128 14.85 -11.25 12.44
CA THR A 128 15.67 -12.37 12.91
C THR A 128 14.99 -13.73 12.83
N THR A 129 13.65 -13.79 12.85
CA THR A 129 12.90 -15.06 12.84
C THR A 129 11.96 -15.19 11.65
N SER A 130 11.85 -14.15 10.83
CA SER A 130 10.97 -14.11 9.67
C SER A 130 11.44 -15.09 8.59
N ARG A 131 10.54 -15.96 8.16
CA ARG A 131 10.67 -16.97 7.10
C ARG A 131 10.22 -16.47 5.72
N ILE A 132 9.85 -15.19 5.60
CA ILE A 132 9.37 -14.57 4.35
C ILE A 132 10.28 -14.75 3.12
N ALA A 133 11.56 -15.07 3.30
CA ALA A 133 12.49 -15.34 2.22
C ALA A 133 12.31 -16.74 1.59
N LEU A 134 11.73 -17.68 2.33
CA LEU A 134 11.44 -19.03 1.84
C LEU A 134 10.22 -18.99 0.92
N ALA A 135 10.32 -19.67 -0.23
CA ALA A 135 9.32 -19.62 -1.29
C ALA A 135 7.91 -20.04 -0.81
N GLU A 136 7.86 -21.03 0.09
CA GLU A 136 6.63 -21.57 0.69
C GLU A 136 5.85 -20.55 1.53
N PHE A 137 6.52 -19.52 2.09
CA PHE A 137 5.88 -18.43 2.82
C PHE A 137 5.73 -17.17 1.96
N ALA A 138 6.73 -16.88 1.13
CA ALA A 138 6.83 -15.69 0.30
C ALA A 138 5.60 -15.49 -0.59
N MET A 139 5.19 -16.54 -1.29
CA MET A 139 4.12 -16.48 -2.28
C MET A 139 2.75 -16.31 -1.61
N PRO A 140 2.32 -17.14 -0.64
CA PRO A 140 1.09 -16.91 0.10
C PRO A 140 1.02 -15.54 0.78
N LEU A 141 2.12 -15.06 1.38
CA LEU A 141 2.16 -13.75 2.02
C LEU A 141 2.00 -12.61 1.01
N SER A 142 2.70 -12.67 -0.12
CA SER A 142 2.63 -11.63 -1.15
C SER A 142 1.24 -11.57 -1.76
N THR A 143 0.66 -12.72 -2.07
CA THR A 143 -0.71 -12.83 -2.57
C THR A 143 -1.71 -12.28 -1.55
N ALA A 144 -1.57 -12.64 -0.27
CA ALA A 144 -2.47 -12.14 0.78
C ALA A 144 -2.41 -10.62 0.92
N VAL A 145 -1.20 -10.04 0.93
CA VAL A 145 -1.01 -8.58 1.01
C VAL A 145 -1.61 -7.90 -0.23
N GLN A 146 -1.37 -8.43 -1.42
CA GLN A 146 -1.91 -7.87 -2.66
C GLN A 146 -3.44 -7.90 -2.70
N VAL A 147 -4.06 -9.01 -2.34
CA VAL A 147 -5.52 -9.13 -2.20
C VAL A 147 -6.04 -8.12 -1.18
N ALA A 148 -5.38 -8.02 -0.02
CA ALA A 148 -5.78 -7.09 1.03
C ALA A 148 -5.65 -5.61 0.59
N LEU A 149 -4.69 -5.27 -0.27
CA LEU A 149 -4.56 -3.94 -0.86
C LEU A 149 -5.68 -3.64 -1.86
N THR A 150 -6.04 -4.60 -2.73
CA THR A 150 -7.11 -4.41 -3.72
C THR A 150 -8.48 -4.12 -3.09
N VAL A 151 -8.73 -4.65 -1.89
CA VAL A 151 -9.99 -4.42 -1.16
C VAL A 151 -10.05 -3.01 -0.55
N ILE A 152 -8.93 -2.29 -0.43
CA ILE A 152 -8.91 -0.93 0.11
C ILE A 152 -9.58 0.03 -0.90
N PRO A 153 -10.67 0.71 -0.53
CA PRO A 153 -11.35 1.65 -1.42
C PRO A 153 -10.41 2.79 -1.84
N GLY A 154 -10.16 2.91 -3.14
CA GLY A 154 -9.25 3.93 -3.70
C GLY A 154 -7.75 3.59 -3.60
N GLY A 155 -7.40 2.36 -3.21
CA GLY A 155 -6.02 1.88 -3.05
C GLY A 155 -5.60 0.90 -4.15
N ILE A 156 -5.49 1.34 -5.40
CA ILE A 156 -4.70 0.63 -6.41
C ILE A 156 -3.77 1.67 -7.04
N LEU A 157 -2.54 1.76 -6.54
CA LEU A 157 -1.43 2.42 -7.22
C LEU A 157 -0.14 1.70 -6.84
N ALA A 158 0.32 0.81 -7.72
CA ALA A 158 1.73 0.59 -7.92
C ALA A 158 2.03 1.10 -9.33
N GLU A 159 2.57 2.32 -9.42
CA GLU A 159 3.30 2.75 -10.61
C GLU A 159 4.52 1.82 -10.73
N TYR A 160 4.52 0.96 -11.74
CA TYR A 160 5.75 0.33 -12.21
C TYR A 160 6.51 1.40 -12.99
N GLN A 161 7.57 1.96 -12.38
CA GLN A 161 8.57 2.72 -13.12
C GLN A 161 9.38 1.72 -13.93
N GLY A 162 9.04 1.61 -15.22
CA GLY A 162 9.87 1.09 -16.29
C GLY A 162 9.98 2.14 -17.37
#